data_AF-A0A418M5V9-F1
#
_entry.id   AF-A0A418M5V9-F1
#
_cell.length_a   1.000
_cell.length_b   1.000
_cell.length_c   1.000
_cell.angle_alpha   90.00
_cell.angle_beta   90.00
_cell.angle_gamma   90.00
#
_symmetry.space_group_name_H-M   'P 1'
#
loop_
_entity.id
_entity.type
_entity.pdbx_description
1 polymer ?
#
loop_
_entity_poly.entity_id
_entity_poly.type
_entity_poly.pdbx_seq_one_letter_code
_entity_poly.pdbx_strand_id
1 'polypeptide(L)'
;MWTHGHAMQVEFPDRIRSVWRAGFFIRVVGQPNSTNWFHFGIPTTVIVNDKRQMVDSVMLRFRAGSPQAAVTNVHVYDGEGRIATHDGLNLSPTAFGLERFQVTGKPDALWGIGISVGVRFSGTTDAQNTLEFSAAGCDFNLFETVRLHTKVLTAPTVSMDTMISSMRQVYEPAGIRVVHMSNETLNLPDLNVVDVGGCTRGETTAEQNQLFTNRNNVGRNDVVVYFVQATNPPYNGCAAHPSGRPGAVVASGATRWTLGHEIGHVLGLSHVNDNNRLMTGNGTSNITNPPPDLVNSEISTMKSNALTVNA
;
A
#
# COMPACT_ATOMS: atom_id res chain seq x y z
N MET A 1 -5.63 13.63 1.94
CA MET A 1 -5.29 14.96 2.50
C MET A 1 -4.18 15.50 1.64
N TRP A 2 -4.48 16.52 0.85
CA TRP A 2 -3.51 17.16 0.00
C TRP A 2 -2.67 18.18 0.78
N THR A 3 -1.36 18.00 0.78
CA THR A 3 -0.42 19.01 1.30
C THR A 3 0.59 19.36 0.21
N HIS A 4 0.83 20.66 0.00
CA HIS A 4 1.68 21.13 -1.07
C HIS A 4 2.55 22.32 -0.65
N GLY A 5 3.56 22.58 -1.47
CA GLY A 5 4.40 23.76 -1.40
C GLY A 5 4.72 24.29 -2.80
N HIS A 6 5.18 25.52 -2.85
CA HIS A 6 5.77 26.11 -4.05
C HIS A 6 7.20 26.60 -3.78
N ALA A 7 7.81 26.17 -2.66
CA ALA A 7 9.22 26.39 -2.40
C ALA A 7 10.03 25.39 -3.24
N MET A 8 10.74 25.91 -4.23
CA MET A 8 11.50 25.14 -5.22
C MET A 8 12.96 25.55 -5.18
N GLN A 9 13.85 24.56 -5.16
CA GLN A 9 15.29 24.71 -5.32
C GLN A 9 15.72 24.19 -6.70
N VAL A 10 16.58 24.95 -7.38
CA VAL A 10 17.17 24.56 -8.66
C VAL A 10 18.50 23.85 -8.41
N GLU A 11 18.73 22.69 -9.04
CA GLU A 11 19.96 21.90 -8.89
C GLU A 11 21.15 22.51 -9.64
N PHE A 12 20.95 22.93 -10.89
CA PHE A 12 21.98 23.56 -11.72
C PHE A 12 21.63 25.02 -12.06
N PRO A 13 21.93 25.99 -11.18
CA PRO A 13 21.61 27.41 -11.43
C PRO A 13 22.21 27.95 -12.72
N ASP A 14 23.42 27.50 -13.08
CA ASP A 14 24.12 27.95 -14.30
C ASP A 14 23.42 27.55 -15.61
N ARG A 15 22.43 26.65 -15.55
CA ARG A 15 21.58 26.25 -16.69
C ARG A 15 20.26 27.01 -16.75
N ILE A 16 20.04 27.95 -15.84
CA ILE A 16 18.84 28.77 -15.76
C ILE A 16 19.17 30.21 -16.18
N ARG A 17 18.38 30.75 -17.10
CA ARG A 17 18.50 32.14 -17.54
C ARG A 17 17.87 33.10 -16.54
N SER A 18 16.71 32.75 -15.99
CA SER A 18 16.06 33.54 -14.95
C SER A 18 15.10 32.71 -14.10
N VAL A 19 14.93 33.15 -12.86
CA VAL A 19 13.91 32.66 -11.93
C VAL A 19 13.14 33.87 -11.42
N TRP A 20 11.81 33.82 -11.49
CA TRP A 20 10.94 34.85 -10.93
C TRP A 20 9.86 34.20 -10.07
N ARG A 21 9.75 34.64 -8.82
CA ARG A 21 8.69 34.21 -7.90
C ARG A 21 7.57 35.24 -7.97
N ALA A 22 6.40 34.81 -8.42
CA ALA A 22 5.27 35.67 -8.74
C ALA A 22 4.02 35.20 -7.99
N GLY A 23 3.80 35.76 -6.79
CA GLY A 23 2.65 35.41 -5.95
C GLY A 23 2.58 33.90 -5.71
N PHE A 24 1.64 33.24 -6.38
CA PHE A 24 1.33 31.83 -6.21
C PHE A 24 2.16 30.85 -7.07
N PHE A 25 3.10 31.31 -7.90
CA PHE A 25 3.92 30.44 -8.74
C PHE A 25 5.38 30.89 -8.88
N ILE A 26 6.22 29.97 -9.35
CA ILE A 26 7.61 30.23 -9.75
C ILE A 26 7.72 30.04 -11.25
N ARG A 27 8.18 31.09 -11.94
CA ARG A 27 8.60 31.04 -13.35
C ARG A 27 10.08 30.75 -13.42
N VAL A 28 10.44 29.80 -14.29
CA VAL A 28 11.82 29.51 -14.65
C VAL A 28 11.96 29.59 -16.16
N VAL A 29 13.00 30.28 -16.62
CA VAL A 29 13.43 30.26 -18.02
C VAL A 29 14.73 29.49 -18.09
N GLY A 30 14.73 28.33 -18.73
CA GLY A 30 15.93 27.52 -18.91
C GLY A 30 16.81 28.01 -20.06
N GLN A 31 18.11 27.72 -20.01
CA GLN A 31 18.99 27.91 -21.16
C GLN A 31 18.65 26.91 -22.28
N PRO A 32 18.81 27.28 -23.56
CA PRO A 32 18.60 26.36 -24.68
C PRO A 32 19.45 25.10 -24.58
N ASN A 33 18.89 23.97 -25.04
CA ASN A 33 19.54 22.67 -25.09
C ASN A 33 20.09 22.19 -23.73
N SER A 34 19.33 22.42 -22.66
CA SER A 34 19.73 22.05 -21.30
C SER A 34 18.69 21.19 -20.60
N THR A 35 19.15 20.48 -19.56
CA THR A 35 18.30 19.78 -18.60
C THR A 35 18.63 20.22 -17.19
N ASN A 36 17.65 20.12 -16.30
CA ASN A 36 17.79 20.50 -14.90
C ASN A 36 16.92 19.63 -14.00
N TRP A 37 17.13 19.77 -12.69
CA TRP A 37 16.29 19.19 -11.66
C TRP A 37 15.80 20.29 -10.72
N PHE A 38 14.53 20.20 -10.35
CA PHE A 38 13.89 21.08 -9.40
C PHE A 38 13.41 20.28 -8.19
N HIS A 39 13.80 20.70 -6.99
CA HIS A 39 13.45 20.01 -5.75
C HIS A 39 12.42 20.80 -4.95
N PHE A 40 11.36 20.12 -4.55
CA PHE A 40 10.30 20.65 -3.70
C PHE A 40 10.30 19.89 -2.37
N GLY A 41 10.45 20.64 -1.28
CA GLY A 41 10.17 20.13 0.06
C GLY A 41 8.68 20.20 0.34
N ILE A 42 8.06 19.08 0.71
CA ILE A 42 6.63 19.04 1.03
C ILE A 42 6.47 19.07 2.54
N PRO A 43 5.72 20.05 3.10
CA PRO A 43 5.37 20.03 4.51
C PRO A 43 4.64 18.71 4.81
N THR A 44 5.31 17.80 5.51
CA THR A 44 4.81 16.44 5.71
C THR A 44 4.46 16.25 7.17
N THR A 45 3.18 16.10 7.47
CA THR A 45 2.69 15.67 8.77
C THR A 45 2.76 14.16 8.85
N VAL A 46 3.92 13.60 9.22
CA VAL A 46 4.13 12.14 9.23
C VAL A 46 3.14 11.40 10.14
N ILE A 47 2.62 12.05 11.18
CA ILE A 47 1.60 11.51 12.08
C ILE A 47 0.44 12.52 12.22
N VAL A 48 -0.80 12.06 12.03
CA VAL A 48 -2.03 12.83 12.25
C VAL A 48 -3.04 11.97 13.01
N ASN A 49 -3.58 12.47 14.13
CA ASN A 49 -4.50 11.72 15.01
C ASN A 49 -3.90 10.39 15.52
N ASP A 50 -2.63 10.42 15.94
CA ASP A 50 -1.82 9.25 16.34
C ASP A 50 -1.59 8.21 15.23
N LYS A 51 -1.87 8.57 13.97
CA LYS A 51 -1.74 7.70 12.81
C LYS A 51 -0.68 8.13 11.86
N ARG A 52 0.08 7.16 11.35
CA ARG A 52 1.09 7.45 10.32
C ARG A 52 0.41 7.69 8.97
N GLN A 53 0.72 8.81 8.33
CA GLN A 53 0.19 9.11 6.99
C GLN A 53 0.85 8.22 5.94
N MET A 54 0.09 7.85 4.91
CA MET A 54 0.62 7.14 3.74
C MET A 54 0.66 8.03 2.51
N VAL A 55 1.66 7.82 1.67
CA VAL A 55 1.87 8.54 0.40
C VAL A 55 1.01 7.89 -0.68
N ASP A 56 -0.15 8.46 -1.02
CA ASP A 56 -0.99 7.91 -2.09
C ASP A 56 -0.46 8.31 -3.48
N SER A 57 -0.24 9.60 -3.66
CA SER A 57 0.25 10.15 -4.92
C SER A 57 0.95 11.48 -4.69
N VAL A 58 1.79 11.86 -5.64
CA VAL A 58 2.29 13.24 -5.74
C VAL A 58 1.66 13.93 -6.93
N MET A 59 1.51 15.24 -6.85
CA MET A 59 0.93 16.02 -7.94
C MET A 59 1.75 17.26 -8.22
N LEU A 60 1.82 17.62 -9.51
CA LEU A 60 2.45 18.84 -9.99
C LEU A 60 1.39 19.72 -10.61
N ARG A 61 1.30 20.98 -10.15
CA ARG A 61 0.47 22.00 -10.75
C ARG A 61 1.31 23.01 -11.51
N PHE A 62 1.44 22.84 -12.81
CA PHE A 62 2.37 23.63 -13.62
C PHE A 62 1.84 23.91 -15.03
N ARG A 63 2.53 24.80 -15.74
CA ARG A 63 2.36 25.05 -17.17
C ARG A 63 3.70 25.30 -17.86
N ALA A 64 3.70 25.16 -19.18
CA ALA A 64 4.83 25.42 -20.06
C ALA A 64 4.48 26.51 -21.07
N GLY A 65 5.47 27.33 -21.42
CA GLY A 65 5.35 28.33 -22.49
C GLY A 65 5.34 27.70 -23.88
N SER A 66 5.89 26.49 -24.04
CA SER A 66 5.81 25.70 -25.27
C SER A 66 6.15 24.22 -25.02
N PRO A 67 5.92 23.32 -26.00
CA PRO A 67 6.40 21.93 -25.95
C PRO A 67 7.93 21.76 -25.89
N GLN A 68 8.69 22.84 -26.10
CA GLN A 68 10.15 22.83 -26.00
C GLN A 68 10.64 22.93 -24.54
N ALA A 69 9.76 23.23 -23.60
CA ALA A 69 10.01 23.14 -22.17
C ALA A 69 9.10 22.06 -21.57
N ALA A 70 9.68 21.01 -20.99
CA ALA A 70 8.92 19.85 -20.54
C ALA A 70 9.40 19.32 -19.20
N VAL A 71 8.47 18.80 -18.40
CA VAL A 71 8.78 17.87 -17.30
C VAL A 71 9.03 16.49 -17.91
N THR A 72 10.19 15.92 -17.57
CA THR A 72 10.67 14.63 -18.10
C THR A 72 10.70 13.53 -17.06
N ASN A 73 10.81 13.90 -15.77
CA ASN A 73 10.91 12.95 -14.67
C ASN A 73 10.22 13.50 -13.42
N VAL A 74 9.63 12.62 -12.61
CA VAL A 74 9.16 12.93 -11.26
C VAL A 74 9.60 11.81 -10.33
N HIS A 75 10.49 12.13 -9.38
CA HIS A 75 10.97 11.20 -8.36
C HIS A 75 10.45 11.62 -7.00
N VAL A 76 9.98 10.65 -6.21
CA VAL A 76 9.43 10.86 -4.87
C VAL A 76 10.33 10.21 -3.85
N TYR A 77 10.64 10.95 -2.79
CA TYR A 77 11.49 10.54 -1.70
C TYR A 77 10.74 10.62 -0.37
N ASP A 78 11.06 9.72 0.55
CA ASP A 78 10.77 9.83 1.97
C ASP A 78 12.10 9.77 2.73
N GLY A 79 12.53 10.91 3.27
CA GLY A 79 13.92 11.08 3.70
C GLY A 79 14.90 10.87 2.54
N GLU A 80 15.91 10.03 2.74
CA GLU A 80 16.87 9.63 1.71
C GLU A 80 16.35 8.54 0.76
N GLY A 81 15.27 7.85 1.15
CA GLY A 81 14.73 6.72 0.42
C GLY A 81 13.87 7.16 -0.76
N ARG A 82 14.24 6.74 -1.98
CA ARG A 82 13.38 6.97 -3.17
C ARG A 82 12.25 5.94 -3.21
N ILE A 83 11.01 6.42 -3.06
CA ILE A 83 9.81 5.57 -2.95
C ILE A 83 8.99 5.48 -4.25
N ALA A 84 9.18 6.40 -5.20
CA ALA A 84 8.60 6.29 -6.54
C ALA A 84 9.43 7.00 -7.61
N THR A 85 9.31 6.50 -8.85
CA THR A 85 9.94 7.06 -10.04
C THR A 85 8.97 7.07 -11.20
N HIS A 86 8.82 8.23 -11.84
CA HIS A 86 8.07 8.40 -13.08
C HIS A 86 9.02 9.01 -14.10
N ASP A 87 9.54 8.18 -15.00
CA ASP A 87 10.54 8.55 -16.00
C ASP A 87 9.97 8.53 -17.42
N GLY A 88 10.68 9.13 -18.37
CA GLY A 88 10.30 9.12 -19.79
C GLY A 88 9.08 9.98 -20.09
N LEU A 89 8.80 10.98 -19.26
CA LEU A 89 7.70 11.91 -19.45
C LEU A 89 8.03 12.95 -20.53
N ASN A 90 7.00 13.57 -21.10
CA ASN A 90 7.15 14.74 -21.98
C ASN A 90 5.96 15.69 -21.77
N LEU A 91 5.82 16.19 -20.54
CA LEU A 91 4.66 16.96 -20.11
C LEU A 91 4.92 18.47 -20.26
N SER A 92 4.07 19.13 -21.05
CA SER A 92 4.13 20.57 -21.33
C SER A 92 2.72 21.20 -21.42
N PRO A 93 1.90 21.15 -20.35
CA PRO A 93 0.56 21.71 -20.39
C PRO A 93 0.59 23.23 -20.61
N THR A 94 -0.27 23.76 -21.49
CA THR A 94 -0.28 25.19 -21.84
C THR A 94 -1.02 26.06 -20.82
N ALA A 95 -2.02 25.51 -20.14
CA ALA A 95 -2.66 26.07 -18.96
C ALA A 95 -2.11 25.40 -17.69
N PHE A 96 -2.37 25.98 -16.51
CA PHE A 96 -2.03 25.31 -15.25
C PHE A 96 -2.82 24.01 -15.08
N GLY A 97 -2.21 22.90 -15.50
CA GLY A 97 -2.71 21.54 -15.34
C GLY A 97 -2.34 20.97 -13.98
N LEU A 98 -3.04 19.92 -13.54
CA LEU A 98 -2.68 19.14 -12.36
C LEU A 98 -2.34 17.73 -12.84
N GLU A 99 -1.05 17.41 -12.86
CA GLU A 99 -0.56 16.08 -13.22
C GLU A 99 -0.41 15.24 -11.96
N ARG A 100 -1.00 14.03 -11.94
CA ARG A 100 -1.01 13.12 -10.79
C ARG A 100 -0.17 11.89 -11.05
N PHE A 101 0.70 11.58 -10.10
CA PHE A 101 1.66 10.48 -10.16
C PHE A 101 1.43 9.55 -8.96
N GLN A 102 0.96 8.33 -9.22
CA GLN A 102 0.64 7.33 -8.19
C GLN A 102 1.90 6.76 -7.54
N VAL A 103 1.90 6.60 -6.22
CA VAL A 103 2.96 5.88 -5.51
C VAL A 103 2.49 4.46 -5.22
N THR A 104 3.06 3.48 -5.92
CA THR A 104 2.70 2.06 -5.79
C THR A 104 2.92 1.56 -4.37
N GLY A 105 1.96 0.80 -3.84
CA GLY A 105 2.01 0.24 -2.48
C GLY A 105 1.75 1.26 -1.37
N LYS A 106 1.59 2.55 -1.73
CA LYS A 106 1.19 3.65 -0.84
C LYS A 106 1.93 3.60 0.52
N PRO A 107 3.27 3.68 0.51
CA PRO A 107 4.08 3.47 1.70
C PRO A 107 3.78 4.51 2.77
N ASP A 108 4.14 4.17 4.01
CA ASP A 108 4.11 5.13 5.11
C ASP A 108 5.07 6.30 4.84
N ALA A 109 4.67 7.49 5.26
CA ALA A 109 5.55 8.63 5.39
C ALA A 109 6.30 8.52 6.73
N LEU A 110 7.57 8.17 6.68
CA LEU A 110 8.42 7.95 7.85
C LEU A 110 9.07 9.25 8.31
N TRP A 111 9.68 9.98 7.39
CA TRP A 111 10.61 11.08 7.69
C TRP A 111 10.16 12.41 7.08
N GLY A 112 9.64 12.39 5.86
CA GLY A 112 9.16 13.59 5.18
C GLY A 112 9.31 13.49 3.66
N ILE A 113 8.34 14.04 2.92
CA ILE A 113 8.26 13.88 1.47
C ILE A 113 9.05 14.94 0.72
N GLY A 114 9.92 14.46 -0.17
CA GLY A 114 10.61 15.26 -1.18
C GLY A 114 10.15 14.90 -2.59
N ILE A 115 10.00 15.90 -3.45
CA ILE A 115 9.68 15.69 -4.87
C ILE A 115 10.77 16.34 -5.72
N SER A 116 11.42 15.52 -6.55
CA SER A 116 12.41 15.98 -7.53
C SER A 116 11.81 15.89 -8.94
N VAL A 117 11.85 16.99 -9.67
CA VAL A 117 11.26 17.13 -11.01
C VAL A 117 12.36 17.35 -12.02
N GLY A 118 12.56 16.38 -12.92
CA GLY A 118 13.47 16.51 -14.05
C GLY A 118 12.81 17.31 -15.16
N VAL A 119 13.56 18.25 -15.75
CA VAL A 119 13.06 19.13 -16.81
C VAL A 119 14.04 19.24 -17.99
N ARG A 120 13.49 19.57 -19.15
CA ARG A 120 14.22 19.81 -20.40
C ARG A 120 13.81 21.15 -21.01
N PHE A 121 14.78 21.86 -21.57
CA PHE A 121 14.62 23.10 -22.33
C PHE A 121 15.34 23.00 -23.67
N SER A 122 14.61 22.99 -24.79
CA SER A 122 15.16 22.88 -26.16
C SER A 122 14.73 24.01 -27.10
N GLY A 123 14.01 25.00 -26.58
CA GLY A 123 13.58 26.17 -27.32
C GLY A 123 14.73 27.12 -27.61
N THR A 124 14.55 27.96 -28.62
CA THR A 124 15.54 28.98 -29.01
C THR A 124 15.22 30.36 -28.43
N THR A 125 14.06 30.50 -27.79
CA THR A 125 13.59 31.75 -27.17
C THR A 125 13.20 31.53 -25.70
N ASP A 126 13.20 32.60 -24.92
CA ASP A 126 12.82 32.55 -23.49
C ASP A 126 11.37 32.10 -23.31
N ALA A 127 10.46 32.57 -24.16
CA ALA A 127 9.07 32.15 -24.13
C ALA A 127 8.91 30.64 -24.33
N GLN A 128 9.69 30.05 -25.26
CA GLN A 128 9.66 28.61 -25.50
C GLN A 128 10.25 27.80 -24.33
N ASN A 129 11.26 28.34 -23.64
CA ASN A 129 11.95 27.71 -22.51
C ASN A 129 11.37 28.05 -21.14
N THR A 130 10.12 28.53 -21.09
CA THR A 130 9.47 28.89 -19.84
C THR A 130 8.72 27.69 -19.24
N LEU A 131 8.98 27.40 -17.96
CA LEU A 131 8.13 26.57 -17.10
C LEU A 131 7.65 27.39 -15.91
N GLU A 132 6.41 27.16 -15.49
CA GLU A 132 5.81 27.81 -14.34
C GLU A 132 5.15 26.79 -13.41
N PHE A 133 5.63 26.72 -12.17
CA PHE A 133 5.12 25.80 -11.14
C PHE A 133 4.35 26.58 -10.08
N SER A 134 3.06 26.29 -9.92
CA SER A 134 2.23 26.86 -8.86
C SER A 134 2.17 25.98 -7.61
N ALA A 135 2.36 24.68 -7.75
CA ALA A 135 2.45 23.76 -6.62
C ALA A 135 3.16 22.45 -7.02
N ALA A 136 3.85 21.86 -6.06
CA ALA A 136 4.12 20.43 -6.00
C ALA A 136 3.68 19.95 -4.62
N GLY A 137 3.15 18.74 -4.51
CA GLY A 137 2.68 18.24 -3.23
C GLY A 137 2.39 16.76 -3.23
N CYS A 138 1.97 16.27 -2.07
CA CYS A 138 1.59 14.89 -1.83
C CYS A 138 0.15 14.82 -1.33
N ASP A 139 -0.62 13.89 -1.90
CA ASP A 139 -1.87 13.47 -1.29
C ASP A 139 -1.58 12.33 -0.32
N PHE A 140 -1.83 12.59 0.95
CA PHE A 140 -1.70 11.62 2.02
C PHE A 140 -3.01 10.91 2.27
N ASN A 141 -2.99 9.60 2.52
CA ASN A 141 -4.19 8.88 2.92
C ASN A 141 -4.03 8.19 4.27
N LEU A 142 -5.15 7.97 4.93
CA LEU A 142 -5.28 7.09 6.08
C LEU A 142 -6.12 5.91 5.62
N PHE A 143 -5.49 4.76 5.44
CA PHE A 143 -6.19 3.52 5.11
C PHE A 143 -6.52 2.77 6.39
N GLU A 144 -7.74 2.27 6.44
CA GLU A 144 -8.10 1.12 7.24
C GLU A 144 -7.02 0.03 7.13
N THR A 145 -6.46 -0.43 8.25
CA THR A 145 -5.28 -1.29 8.26
C THR A 145 -5.52 -2.57 9.03
N VAL A 146 -5.16 -3.69 8.43
CA VAL A 146 -5.06 -4.99 9.07
C VAL A 146 -3.59 -5.22 9.43
N ARG A 147 -3.30 -5.30 10.73
CA ARG A 147 -1.97 -5.64 11.25
C ARG A 147 -1.88 -7.16 11.41
N LEU A 148 -1.06 -7.78 10.58
CA LEU A 148 -0.90 -9.23 10.47
C LEU A 148 0.41 -9.67 11.12
N HIS A 149 0.35 -10.68 11.98
CA HIS A 149 1.51 -11.37 12.52
C HIS A 149 1.46 -12.84 12.11
N THR A 150 2.61 -13.42 11.83
CA THR A 150 2.71 -14.80 11.38
C THR A 150 3.49 -15.65 12.37
N LYS A 151 2.96 -16.85 12.64
CA LYS A 151 3.57 -17.87 13.46
C LYS A 151 3.74 -19.12 12.61
N VAL A 152 4.94 -19.65 12.51
CA VAL A 152 5.28 -20.71 11.54
C VAL A 152 5.74 -21.95 12.29
N LEU A 153 4.96 -23.03 12.20
CA LEU A 153 5.36 -24.37 12.62
C LEU A 153 5.91 -25.15 11.42
N THR A 154 5.25 -25.02 10.27
CA THR A 154 5.68 -25.59 8.99
C THR A 154 5.67 -24.49 7.92
N ALA A 155 6.75 -24.38 7.16
CA ALA A 155 6.81 -23.45 6.04
C ALA A 155 5.79 -23.85 4.95
N PRO A 156 4.96 -22.92 4.46
CA PRO A 156 4.01 -23.22 3.41
C PRO A 156 4.69 -23.44 2.05
N THR A 157 4.10 -24.29 1.21
CA THR A 157 4.60 -24.57 -0.15
C THR A 157 4.55 -23.32 -1.03
N VAL A 158 3.47 -22.54 -0.94
CA VAL A 158 3.42 -21.17 -1.48
C VAL A 158 4.00 -20.24 -0.42
N SER A 159 5.03 -19.46 -0.77
CA SER A 159 5.72 -18.62 0.21
C SER A 159 4.78 -17.63 0.89
N MET A 160 5.05 -17.34 2.16
CA MET A 160 4.29 -16.38 2.96
C MET A 160 4.25 -15.00 2.30
N ASP A 161 5.36 -14.55 1.71
CA ASP A 161 5.44 -13.29 0.95
C ASP A 161 4.48 -13.29 -0.25
N THR A 162 4.36 -14.42 -0.95
CA THR A 162 3.42 -14.57 -2.07
C THR A 162 1.98 -14.50 -1.58
N MET A 163 1.66 -15.15 -0.46
CA MET A 163 0.32 -15.11 0.12
C MET A 163 -0.04 -13.71 0.62
N ILE A 164 0.87 -13.01 1.30
CA ILE A 164 0.66 -11.64 1.79
C ILE A 164 0.52 -10.68 0.61
N SER A 165 1.38 -10.78 -0.42
CA SER A 165 1.27 -9.98 -1.64
C SER A 165 -0.06 -10.21 -2.37
N SER A 166 -0.52 -11.47 -2.44
CA SER A 166 -1.81 -11.83 -3.02
C SER A 166 -2.99 -11.26 -2.23
N MET A 167 -2.92 -11.29 -0.89
CA MET A 167 -3.91 -10.64 -0.03
C MET A 167 -3.95 -9.12 -0.25
N ARG A 168 -2.79 -8.46 -0.37
CA ARG A 168 -2.69 -7.03 -0.68
C ARG A 168 -3.31 -6.67 -2.03
N GLN A 169 -3.10 -7.50 -3.06
CA GLN A 169 -3.71 -7.30 -4.39
C GLN A 169 -5.23 -7.22 -4.35
N VAL A 170 -5.87 -7.85 -3.36
CA VAL A 170 -7.33 -7.85 -3.19
C VAL A 170 -7.79 -6.75 -2.23
N TYR A 171 -7.09 -6.56 -1.10
CA TYR A 171 -7.55 -5.68 -0.02
C TYR A 171 -7.20 -4.21 -0.27
N GLU A 172 -6.03 -3.92 -0.83
CA GLU A 172 -5.57 -2.53 -0.99
C GLU A 172 -6.38 -1.72 -2.00
N PRO A 173 -6.85 -2.28 -3.14
CA PRO A 173 -7.81 -1.61 -4.00
C PRO A 173 -9.15 -1.30 -3.31
N ALA A 174 -9.54 -2.12 -2.34
CA ALA A 174 -10.70 -1.87 -1.47
C ALA A 174 -10.43 -0.82 -0.37
N GLY A 175 -9.22 -0.26 -0.33
CA GLY A 175 -8.80 0.73 0.66
C GLY A 175 -8.51 0.11 2.03
N ILE A 176 -8.14 -1.17 2.10
CA ILE A 176 -7.75 -1.84 3.33
C ILE A 176 -6.30 -2.29 3.19
N ARG A 177 -5.39 -1.70 3.97
CA ARG A 177 -3.97 -2.07 3.94
C ARG A 177 -3.71 -3.34 4.74
N VAL A 178 -2.73 -4.13 4.30
CA VAL A 178 -2.22 -5.27 5.05
C VAL A 178 -0.76 -5.03 5.41
N VAL A 179 -0.49 -4.82 6.70
CA VAL A 179 0.86 -4.64 7.23
C VAL A 179 1.29 -5.92 7.94
N HIS A 180 2.37 -6.53 7.47
CA HIS A 180 2.99 -7.66 8.15
C HIS A 180 3.94 -7.14 9.22
N MET A 181 3.57 -7.32 10.48
CA MET A 181 4.21 -6.70 11.64
C MET A 181 5.37 -7.53 12.20
N SER A 182 5.22 -8.85 12.24
CA SER A 182 6.25 -9.75 12.74
C SER A 182 6.08 -11.17 12.22
N ASN A 183 7.17 -11.92 12.22
CA ASN A 183 7.19 -13.36 11.99
C ASN A 183 7.90 -14.07 13.15
N GLU A 184 7.37 -15.22 13.58
CA GLU A 184 7.97 -16.06 14.62
C GLU A 184 7.88 -17.54 14.22
N THR A 185 8.95 -18.29 14.39
CA THR A 185 8.93 -19.75 14.25
C THR A 185 8.56 -20.38 15.58
N LEU A 186 7.60 -21.29 15.58
CA LEU A 186 7.16 -22.03 16.76
C LEU A 186 7.59 -23.50 16.65
N ASN A 187 7.92 -24.12 17.78
CA ASN A 187 8.18 -25.56 17.87
C ASN A 187 7.13 -26.22 18.76
N LEU A 188 6.04 -26.67 18.14
CA LEU A 188 4.89 -27.29 18.79
C LEU A 188 4.48 -28.53 17.95
N PRO A 189 5.27 -29.62 17.96
CA PRO A 189 5.07 -30.74 17.04
C PRO A 189 3.69 -31.38 17.14
N ASP A 190 3.13 -31.45 18.35
CA ASP A 190 1.79 -31.98 18.61
C ASP A 190 0.66 -31.08 18.09
N LEU A 191 0.97 -29.85 17.67
CA LEU A 191 0.03 -28.87 17.10
C LEU A 191 0.39 -28.51 15.65
N ASN A 192 1.14 -29.36 14.95
CA ASN A 192 1.49 -29.11 13.55
C ASN A 192 0.49 -29.72 12.56
N VAL A 193 -0.32 -30.68 13.01
CA VAL A 193 -1.58 -31.09 12.38
C VAL A 193 -2.69 -30.71 13.35
N VAL A 194 -3.40 -29.62 13.08
CA VAL A 194 -4.32 -29.01 14.06
C VAL A 194 -5.75 -29.45 13.82
N ASP A 195 -6.38 -30.03 14.84
CA ASP A 195 -7.83 -30.20 14.88
C ASP A 195 -8.52 -28.83 14.89
N VAL A 196 -9.29 -28.53 13.86
CA VAL A 196 -10.08 -27.29 13.70
C VAL A 196 -11.58 -27.56 13.73
N GLY A 197 -11.99 -28.82 13.97
CA GLY A 197 -13.39 -29.23 13.96
C GLY A 197 -14.10 -28.85 12.66
N GLY A 198 -15.36 -28.44 12.73
CA GLY A 198 -16.11 -27.98 11.55
C GLY A 198 -15.68 -26.60 11.03
N CYS A 199 -14.67 -25.96 11.61
CA CYS A 199 -14.27 -24.58 11.34
C CYS A 199 -15.45 -23.58 11.36
N THR A 200 -16.30 -23.68 12.38
CA THR A 200 -17.46 -22.80 12.52
C THR A 200 -17.08 -21.53 13.28
N ARG A 201 -17.47 -20.36 12.76
CA ARG A 201 -17.17 -19.06 13.41
C ARG A 201 -17.69 -19.07 14.85
N GLY A 202 -16.80 -18.75 15.78
CA GLY A 202 -17.10 -18.69 17.22
C GLY A 202 -16.95 -20.02 17.96
N GLU A 203 -16.64 -21.11 17.25
CA GLU A 203 -16.39 -22.44 17.83
C GLU A 203 -14.93 -22.82 17.64
N THR A 204 -14.26 -23.28 18.69
CA THR A 204 -12.85 -23.70 18.63
C THR A 204 -12.62 -24.99 19.38
N THR A 205 -11.71 -25.81 18.86
CA THR A 205 -11.24 -27.05 19.49
C THR A 205 -10.25 -26.79 20.63
N ALA A 206 -9.89 -27.84 21.37
CA ALA A 206 -8.84 -27.77 22.39
C ALA A 206 -7.48 -27.39 21.78
N GLU A 207 -7.15 -27.95 20.61
CA GLU A 207 -5.88 -27.67 19.93
C GLU A 207 -5.82 -26.23 19.41
N GLN A 208 -6.91 -25.69 18.86
CA GLN A 208 -6.98 -24.27 18.50
C GLN A 208 -6.79 -23.38 19.74
N ASN A 209 -7.45 -23.71 20.85
CA ASN A 209 -7.30 -22.95 22.09
C ASN A 209 -5.85 -22.95 22.59
N GLN A 210 -5.16 -24.09 22.54
CA GLN A 210 -3.75 -24.23 22.90
C GLN A 210 -2.82 -23.51 21.92
N LEU A 211 -3.00 -23.68 20.61
CA LEU A 211 -2.19 -23.01 19.59
C LEU A 211 -2.26 -21.49 19.75
N PHE A 212 -3.47 -20.96 19.93
CA PHE A 212 -3.71 -19.52 20.04
C PHE A 212 -3.23 -18.91 21.37
N THR A 213 -2.73 -19.69 22.34
CA THR A 213 -1.99 -19.08 23.47
C THR A 213 -0.65 -18.52 23.01
N ASN A 214 -0.09 -19.03 21.92
CA ASN A 214 1.21 -18.66 21.36
C ASN A 214 1.11 -17.43 20.43
N ARG A 215 0.24 -16.46 20.76
CA ARG A 215 0.20 -15.18 20.02
C ARG A 215 1.45 -14.35 20.23
N ASN A 216 2.07 -14.46 21.42
CA ASN A 216 3.36 -13.88 21.82
C ASN A 216 3.59 -12.43 21.36
N ASN A 217 3.42 -11.47 22.29
CA ASN A 217 3.69 -10.04 22.08
C ASN A 217 2.85 -9.38 20.98
N VAL A 218 1.61 -9.83 20.78
CA VAL A 218 0.68 -9.29 19.77
C VAL A 218 -0.50 -8.60 20.44
N GLY A 219 -0.85 -7.41 19.95
CA GLY A 219 -1.96 -6.60 20.48
C GLY A 219 -3.33 -7.26 20.26
N ARG A 220 -4.32 -6.86 21.06
CA ARG A 220 -5.69 -7.41 20.99
C ARG A 220 -6.40 -7.16 19.65
N ASN A 221 -6.03 -6.09 18.95
CA ASN A 221 -6.66 -5.69 17.68
C ASN A 221 -5.87 -6.16 16.45
N ASP A 222 -4.82 -6.95 16.64
CA ASP A 222 -3.97 -7.45 15.56
C ASP A 222 -4.34 -8.87 15.25
N VAL A 223 -4.16 -9.30 14.00
CA VAL A 223 -4.52 -10.63 13.54
C VAL A 223 -3.28 -11.53 13.55
N VAL A 224 -3.41 -12.75 14.10
CA VAL A 224 -2.32 -13.75 14.09
C VAL A 224 -2.69 -14.92 13.20
N VAL A 225 -1.79 -15.29 12.29
CA VAL A 225 -1.95 -16.46 11.43
C VAL A 225 -0.90 -17.51 11.76
N TYR A 226 -1.36 -18.74 11.96
CA TYR A 226 -0.54 -19.90 12.25
C TYR A 226 -0.39 -20.75 10.98
N PHE A 227 0.83 -20.87 10.47
CA PHE A 227 1.17 -21.78 9.38
C PHE A 227 1.56 -23.15 9.95
N VAL A 228 0.76 -24.16 9.60
CA VAL A 228 0.86 -25.53 10.12
C VAL A 228 1.01 -26.51 8.96
N GLN A 229 1.40 -27.75 9.22
CA GLN A 229 1.50 -28.78 8.19
C GLN A 229 0.13 -29.06 7.56
N ALA A 230 -0.88 -29.35 8.40
CA ALA A 230 -2.23 -29.64 7.95
C ALA A 230 -3.27 -29.24 9.00
N THR A 231 -4.54 -29.22 8.60
CA THR A 231 -5.66 -29.16 9.54
C THR A 231 -6.35 -30.53 9.57
N ASN A 232 -7.11 -30.79 10.62
CA ASN A 232 -8.02 -31.93 10.74
C ASN A 232 -9.41 -31.41 11.11
N PRO A 233 -10.46 -31.62 10.30
CA PRO A 233 -10.47 -32.17 8.95
C PRO A 233 -9.57 -31.40 7.97
N PRO A 234 -9.20 -31.97 6.81
CA PRO A 234 -8.13 -31.44 5.93
C PRO A 234 -8.58 -30.23 5.10
N TYR A 235 -8.84 -29.12 5.75
CA TYR A 235 -9.08 -27.82 5.12
C TYR A 235 -7.77 -27.11 4.76
N ASN A 236 -7.82 -26.21 3.77
CA ASN A 236 -6.68 -25.36 3.43
C ASN A 236 -6.40 -24.29 4.51
N GLY A 237 -7.42 -23.93 5.29
CA GLY A 237 -7.31 -22.99 6.37
C GLY A 237 -8.54 -23.03 7.27
N CYS A 238 -8.45 -22.35 8.39
CA CYS A 238 -9.57 -22.13 9.28
C CYS A 238 -9.44 -20.82 10.05
N ALA A 239 -10.42 -19.93 9.91
CA ALA A 239 -10.52 -18.65 10.60
C ALA A 239 -11.23 -18.70 11.96
N ALA A 240 -11.69 -19.86 12.41
CA ALA A 240 -12.27 -19.99 13.73
C ALA A 240 -11.18 -19.80 14.80
N HIS A 241 -11.47 -18.94 15.78
CA HIS A 241 -10.50 -18.49 16.77
C HIS A 241 -11.13 -18.19 18.13
N PRO A 242 -10.39 -18.30 19.23
CA PRO A 242 -10.92 -18.00 20.56
C PRO A 242 -11.25 -16.51 20.72
N SER A 243 -12.23 -16.19 21.55
CA SER A 243 -12.61 -14.80 21.84
C SER A 243 -11.42 -13.96 22.30
N GLY A 244 -11.29 -12.75 21.74
CA GLY A 244 -10.17 -11.84 22.02
C GLY A 244 -8.82 -12.25 21.41
N ARG A 245 -8.79 -13.31 20.59
CA ARG A 245 -7.58 -13.81 19.90
C ARG A 245 -7.83 -13.94 18.38
N PRO A 246 -8.10 -12.84 17.67
CA PRO A 246 -8.47 -12.85 16.25
C PRO A 246 -7.37 -13.45 15.37
N GLY A 247 -7.68 -14.47 14.59
CA GLY A 247 -6.65 -15.16 13.84
C GLY A 247 -7.16 -16.32 13.00
N ALA A 248 -6.23 -16.98 12.33
CA ALA A 248 -6.52 -18.13 11.50
C ALA A 248 -5.38 -19.16 11.53
N VAL A 249 -5.71 -20.39 11.16
CA VAL A 249 -4.76 -21.46 10.84
C VAL A 249 -4.72 -21.62 9.33
N VAL A 250 -3.54 -21.76 8.73
CA VAL A 250 -3.35 -21.98 7.30
C VAL A 250 -2.46 -23.21 7.10
N ALA A 251 -2.95 -24.20 6.36
CA ALA A 251 -2.20 -25.43 6.08
C ALA A 251 -1.08 -25.18 5.07
N SER A 252 0.00 -25.96 5.12
CA SER A 252 1.18 -25.74 4.27
C SER A 252 0.89 -25.93 2.78
N GLY A 253 -0.09 -26.78 2.44
CA GLY A 253 -0.56 -27.02 1.07
C GLY A 253 -1.56 -25.99 0.55
N ALA A 254 -1.85 -24.92 1.30
CA ALA A 254 -2.82 -23.90 0.92
C ALA A 254 -2.41 -23.10 -0.33
N THR A 255 -3.41 -22.53 -1.01
CA THR A 255 -3.18 -21.72 -2.21
C THR A 255 -2.73 -20.30 -1.84
N ARG A 256 -2.24 -19.55 -2.83
CA ARG A 256 -1.86 -18.14 -2.66
C ARG A 256 -2.98 -17.23 -2.15
N TRP A 257 -4.25 -17.63 -2.30
CA TRP A 257 -5.43 -16.85 -1.91
C TRP A 257 -5.98 -17.23 -0.53
N THR A 258 -5.60 -18.39 0.01
CA THR A 258 -6.15 -18.90 1.28
C THR A 258 -5.90 -17.95 2.45
N LEU A 259 -4.70 -17.37 2.58
CA LEU A 259 -4.43 -16.40 3.63
C LEU A 259 -5.46 -15.24 3.62
N GLY A 260 -5.66 -14.62 2.46
CA GLY A 260 -6.62 -13.53 2.32
C GLY A 260 -8.06 -13.97 2.57
N HIS A 261 -8.42 -15.19 2.18
CA HIS A 261 -9.74 -15.77 2.44
C HIS A 261 -10.01 -15.96 3.94
N GLU A 262 -9.08 -16.58 4.67
CA GLU A 262 -9.25 -16.80 6.11
C GLU A 262 -9.28 -15.47 6.88
N ILE A 263 -8.46 -14.49 6.49
CA ILE A 263 -8.55 -13.16 7.11
C ILE A 263 -9.87 -12.47 6.75
N GLY A 264 -10.45 -12.73 5.58
CA GLY A 264 -11.78 -12.24 5.24
C GLY A 264 -12.82 -12.70 6.24
N HIS A 265 -12.77 -13.98 6.63
CA HIS A 265 -13.62 -14.51 7.71
C HIS A 265 -13.34 -13.87 9.08
N VAL A 266 -12.07 -13.64 9.43
CA VAL A 266 -11.72 -12.93 10.67
C VAL A 266 -12.31 -11.52 10.69
N LEU A 267 -12.36 -10.86 9.52
CA LEU A 267 -12.92 -9.52 9.34
C LEU A 267 -14.44 -9.50 9.13
N GLY A 268 -15.10 -10.65 9.28
CA GLY A 268 -16.56 -10.75 9.34
C GLY A 268 -17.24 -11.28 8.07
N LEU A 269 -16.49 -11.57 7.01
CA LEU A 269 -17.08 -12.06 5.75
C LEU A 269 -17.56 -13.51 5.85
N SER A 270 -18.58 -13.86 5.07
CA SER A 270 -19.10 -15.23 4.97
C SER A 270 -18.85 -15.79 3.56
N HIS A 271 -18.90 -17.11 3.43
CA HIS A 271 -18.76 -17.75 2.12
C HIS A 271 -19.82 -17.30 1.14
N VAL A 272 -19.44 -17.28 -0.14
CA VAL A 272 -20.32 -17.08 -1.29
C VAL A 272 -20.13 -18.22 -2.29
N ASN A 273 -21.15 -18.53 -3.08
CA ASN A 273 -21.03 -19.50 -4.16
C ASN A 273 -20.62 -18.80 -5.47
N ASP A 274 -19.40 -18.26 -5.52
CA ASP A 274 -18.87 -17.53 -6.68
C ASP A 274 -17.33 -17.60 -6.73
N ASN A 275 -16.79 -18.24 -7.76
CA ASN A 275 -15.35 -18.47 -7.94
C ASN A 275 -14.57 -17.24 -8.45
N ASN A 276 -15.25 -16.15 -8.79
CA ASN A 276 -14.57 -14.89 -9.09
C ASN A 276 -14.26 -14.09 -7.82
N ARG A 277 -14.88 -14.44 -6.68
CA ARG A 277 -14.78 -13.70 -5.42
C ARG A 277 -13.85 -14.38 -4.44
N LEU A 278 -13.21 -13.57 -3.60
CA LEU A 278 -12.24 -14.08 -2.62
C LEU A 278 -12.88 -15.08 -1.65
N MET A 279 -14.11 -14.80 -1.23
CA MET A 279 -14.84 -15.60 -0.25
C MET A 279 -15.57 -16.82 -0.84
N THR A 280 -15.09 -17.36 -1.97
CA THR A 280 -15.69 -18.57 -2.57
C THR A 280 -15.73 -19.73 -1.57
N GLY A 281 -16.91 -20.28 -1.32
CA GLY A 281 -17.11 -21.49 -0.52
C GLY A 281 -16.75 -22.78 -1.26
N ASN A 282 -16.42 -22.69 -2.56
CA ASN A 282 -16.04 -23.84 -3.38
C ASN A 282 -14.54 -24.16 -3.27
N GLY A 283 -13.80 -23.45 -2.43
CA GLY A 283 -12.35 -23.63 -2.24
C GLY A 283 -11.51 -22.68 -3.09
N THR A 284 -10.47 -22.11 -2.48
CA THR A 284 -9.61 -21.08 -3.08
C THR A 284 -8.79 -21.54 -4.29
N SER A 285 -8.64 -22.86 -4.49
CA SER A 285 -8.03 -23.45 -5.69
C SER A 285 -8.89 -23.27 -6.94
N ASN A 286 -10.20 -23.04 -6.76
CA ASN A 286 -11.15 -22.89 -7.85
C ASN A 286 -11.35 -21.42 -8.27
N ILE A 287 -10.56 -20.48 -7.75
CA ILE A 287 -10.66 -19.06 -8.12
C ILE A 287 -10.31 -18.89 -9.62
N THR A 288 -11.24 -18.32 -10.37
CA THR A 288 -11.15 -18.17 -11.84
C THR A 288 -10.77 -16.76 -12.30
N ASN A 289 -10.95 -15.76 -11.45
CA ASN A 289 -10.61 -14.36 -11.72
C ASN A 289 -9.49 -13.89 -10.78
N PRO A 290 -8.20 -14.03 -11.13
CA PRO A 290 -7.11 -13.49 -10.32
C PRO A 290 -6.72 -12.05 -10.74
N PRO A 291 -6.61 -11.09 -9.81
CA PRO A 291 -6.95 -11.18 -8.39
C PRO A 291 -8.47 -11.29 -8.16
N PRO A 292 -8.92 -12.09 -7.19
CA PRO A 292 -10.35 -12.26 -6.93
C PRO A 292 -10.99 -11.00 -6.37
N ASP A 293 -12.29 -10.88 -6.59
CA ASP A 293 -13.05 -9.68 -6.26
C ASP A 293 -13.49 -9.63 -4.78
N LEU A 294 -13.62 -8.41 -4.28
CA LEU A 294 -14.43 -8.05 -3.10
C LEU A 294 -15.54 -7.10 -3.56
N VAL A 295 -16.78 -7.37 -3.17
CA VAL A 295 -17.91 -6.48 -3.48
C VAL A 295 -18.10 -5.43 -2.38
N ASN A 296 -18.80 -4.33 -2.70
CA ASN A 296 -18.96 -3.20 -1.78
C ASN A 296 -19.50 -3.55 -0.38
N SER A 297 -20.39 -4.54 -0.26
CA SER A 297 -20.91 -4.98 1.04
C SER A 297 -19.86 -5.71 1.89
N GLU A 298 -18.97 -6.49 1.26
CA GLU A 298 -17.83 -7.11 1.92
C GLU A 298 -16.83 -6.06 2.38
N ILE A 299 -16.49 -5.12 1.49
CA ILE A 299 -15.58 -4.01 1.79
C ILE A 299 -16.10 -3.20 2.99
N SER A 300 -17.40 -2.87 3.00
CA SER A 300 -18.03 -2.14 4.11
C SER A 300 -17.98 -2.93 5.43
N THR A 301 -18.20 -4.25 5.36
CA THR A 301 -18.10 -5.13 6.53
C THR A 301 -16.68 -5.15 7.08
N MET A 302 -15.68 -5.32 6.22
CA MET A 302 -14.28 -5.34 6.64
C MET A 302 -13.84 -3.99 7.21
N LYS A 303 -14.20 -2.86 6.58
CA LYS A 303 -13.85 -1.51 7.07
C LYS A 303 -14.48 -1.16 8.42
N SER A 304 -15.68 -1.65 8.67
CA SER A 304 -16.37 -1.44 9.96
C SER A 304 -15.90 -2.39 11.07
N ASN A 305 -15.08 -3.39 10.75
CA ASN A 305 -14.56 -4.33 11.72
C ASN A 305 -13.53 -3.67 12.64
N ALA A 306 -13.59 -3.94 13.95
CA ALA A 306 -12.67 -3.37 14.94
C ALA A 306 -11.19 -3.79 14.76
N LEU A 307 -10.94 -4.87 14.03
CA LEU A 307 -9.59 -5.37 13.67
C LEU A 307 -9.01 -4.67 12.45
N THR A 308 -9.87 -4.00 11.69
CA THR A 308 -9.46 -3.07 10.66
C THR A 308 -9.17 -1.75 11.36
N VAL A 309 -8.00 -1.71 11.97
CA VAL A 309 -7.61 -0.60 12.81
C VAL A 309 -7.37 0.61 11.93
N ASN A 310 -7.84 1.72 12.46
CA ASN A 310 -7.47 3.05 12.06
C ASN A 310 -6.02 3.28 12.56
N ALA A 311 -5.05 2.63 11.92
CA ALA A 311 -3.63 2.78 12.24
C ALA A 311 -3.11 4.16 11.85
#